data_AF-A0A429E7V1-F1
#
_entry.id   AF-A0A429E7V1-F1
#
_cell.length_a   1.000
_cell.length_b   1.000
_cell.length_c   1.000
_cell.angle_alpha   90.00
_cell.angle_beta   90.00
_cell.angle_gamma   90.00
#
_symmetry.space_group_name_H-M   'P 1'
#
loop_
_entity.id
_entity.type
_entity.pdbx_description
1 polymer ?
#
loop_
_entity_poly.entity_id
_entity_poly.type
_entity_poly.pdbx_seq_one_letter_code
_entity_poly.pdbx_strand_id
1 'polypeptide(L)'
;MKRDAVTCGGCVVSAAGAVGALWLWGASDRTQRHLGRKFENNGQDFGAALVELPLVVVAGAVLPGLVWGLGAWLLSRRGRGR
;
A
#
# COMPACT_ATOMS: atom_id res chain seq x y z
N MET A 1 -7.27 28.51 -0.28
CA MET A 1 -6.32 28.02 -1.30
C MET A 1 -5.23 27.09 -0.76
N LYS A 2 -4.56 27.35 0.38
CA LYS A 2 -3.54 26.41 0.93
C LYS A 2 -4.11 25.05 1.40
N ARG A 3 -5.39 24.98 1.80
CA ARG A 3 -6.02 23.73 2.27
C ARG A 3 -6.25 22.73 1.13
N ASP A 4 -6.61 23.21 -0.07
CA ASP A 4 -6.94 22.37 -1.23
C ASP A 4 -5.70 21.64 -1.80
N ALA A 5 -4.54 22.28 -1.74
CA ALA A 5 -3.28 21.66 -2.13
C ALA A 5 -2.83 20.56 -1.15
N VAL A 6 -3.05 20.76 0.16
CA VAL A 6 -2.70 19.78 1.21
C VAL A 6 -3.64 18.57 1.15
N THR A 7 -4.92 18.76 0.89
CA THR A 7 -5.88 17.65 0.71
C THR A 7 -5.62 16.89 -0.60
N CYS A 8 -5.36 17.57 -1.71
CA CYS A 8 -5.01 16.91 -2.97
C CYS A 8 -3.68 16.15 -2.87
N GLY A 9 -2.66 16.71 -2.20
CA GLY A 9 -1.38 16.04 -1.99
C GLY A 9 -1.52 14.74 -1.20
N GLY A 10 -2.34 14.72 -0.15
CA GLY A 10 -2.64 13.50 0.61
C GLY A 10 -3.30 12.42 -0.25
N CYS A 11 -4.31 12.79 -1.04
CA CYS A 11 -4.99 11.85 -1.94
C CYS A 11 -4.04 11.24 -2.98
N VAL A 12 -3.18 12.05 -3.59
CA VAL A 12 -2.21 11.58 -4.58
C VAL A 12 -1.22 10.60 -3.95
N VAL A 13 -0.72 10.89 -2.75
CA VAL A 13 0.22 10.01 -2.04
C VAL A 13 -0.44 8.68 -1.65
N SER A 14 -1.68 8.71 -1.17
CA SER A 14 -2.43 7.47 -0.87
C SER A 14 -2.72 6.67 -2.14
N ALA A 15 -3.09 7.31 -3.25
CA ALA A 15 -3.31 6.64 -4.52
C ALA A 15 -2.02 5.99 -5.04
N ALA A 16 -0.89 6.70 -4.99
CA ALA A 16 0.42 6.18 -5.37
C ALA A 16 0.82 4.96 -4.52
N GLY A 17 0.59 5.02 -3.20
CA GLY A 17 0.84 3.91 -2.30
C GLY A 17 -0.02 2.68 -2.60
N ALA A 18 -1.32 2.87 -2.88
CA ALA A 18 -2.21 1.79 -3.29
C ALA A 18 -1.78 1.14 -4.61
N VAL A 19 -1.44 1.94 -5.63
CA VAL A 19 -0.95 1.44 -6.93
C VAL A 19 0.36 0.66 -6.76
N GLY A 20 1.30 1.19 -5.97
CA GLY A 20 2.56 0.50 -5.69
C GLY A 20 2.36 -0.83 -4.97
N ALA A 21 1.46 -0.87 -3.98
CA ALA A 21 1.13 -2.10 -3.26
C ALA A 21 0.48 -3.15 -4.17
N LEU A 22 -0.45 -2.73 -5.04
CA LEU A 22 -1.07 -3.60 -6.04
C LEU A 22 -0.04 -4.18 -7.02
N TRP A 23 0.89 -3.34 -7.50
CA TRP A 23 1.95 -3.79 -8.39
C TRP A 23 2.85 -4.83 -7.73
N LEU A 24 3.27 -4.58 -6.49
CA LEU A 24 4.13 -5.50 -5.73
C LEU A 24 3.42 -6.82 -5.40
N TRP A 25 2.15 -6.75 -4.98
CA TRP A 25 1.32 -7.92 -4.74
C TRP A 25 1.15 -8.76 -6.01
N GLY A 26 0.78 -8.13 -7.12
CA GLY A 26 0.61 -8.78 -8.41
C GLY A 26 1.90 -9.42 -8.93
N ALA A 27 3.06 -8.77 -8.73
CA ALA A 27 4.36 -9.29 -9.13
C ALA A 27 4.89 -10.40 -8.22
N SER A 28 4.30 -10.63 -7.05
CA SER A 28 4.78 -11.63 -6.11
C SER A 28 4.62 -13.06 -6.66
N ASP A 29 5.61 -13.92 -6.42
CA ASP A 29 5.55 -15.33 -6.82
C ASP A 29 4.35 -16.05 -6.22
N ARG A 30 3.92 -15.68 -5.00
CA ARG A 30 2.72 -16.23 -4.36
C ARG A 30 1.48 -15.94 -5.21
N THR A 31 1.24 -14.68 -5.55
CA THR A 31 0.05 -14.27 -6.32
C THR A 31 0.10 -14.83 -7.74
N GLN A 32 1.27 -14.84 -8.38
CA GLN A 32 1.43 -15.42 -9.71
C GLN A 32 1.11 -16.93 -9.76
N ARG A 33 1.39 -17.68 -8.68
CA ARG A 33 0.98 -19.09 -8.56
C ARG A 33 -0.54 -19.24 -8.42
N HIS A 34 -1.19 -18.45 -7.56
CA HIS A 34 -2.64 -18.53 -7.34
C HIS A 34 -3.43 -18.11 -8.59
N LEU A 35 -2.90 -17.19 -9.40
CA LEU A 35 -3.53 -16.73 -10.64
C LEU A 35 -3.27 -17.65 -11.85
N GLY A 36 -2.60 -18.79 -11.66
CA GLY A 36 -2.39 -19.80 -12.70
C GLY A 36 -1.29 -19.45 -13.72
N ARG A 37 -0.42 -18.47 -13.44
CA ARG A 37 0.64 -18.03 -14.38
C ARG A 37 1.94 -18.86 -14.31
N LYS A 38 2.09 -19.76 -13.34
CA LYS A 38 3.34 -20.51 -13.08
C LYS A 38 3.21 -22.05 -13.03
N PHE A 39 2.00 -22.59 -12.95
CA PHE A 39 1.75 -24.03 -13.00
C PHE A 39 0.68 -24.29 -14.07
N GLU A 40 0.84 -25.36 -14.86
CA GLU A 40 -0.12 -25.83 -15.86
C GLU A 40 -1.55 -25.55 -15.37
N ASN A 41 -2.24 -24.65 -16.08
CA ASN A 41 -3.54 -24.01 -15.87
C ASN A 41 -4.64 -24.82 -15.12
N ASN A 42 -4.38 -25.34 -13.91
CA ASN A 42 -5.21 -26.35 -13.23
C ASN A 42 -5.92 -25.83 -11.97
N GLY A 43 -6.12 -24.52 -11.87
CA GLY A 43 -6.95 -23.95 -10.80
C GLY A 43 -6.53 -22.54 -10.44
N GLN A 44 -7.18 -21.56 -11.06
CA GLN A 44 -7.09 -20.19 -10.59
C GLN A 44 -7.80 -20.10 -9.24
N ASP A 45 -7.04 -19.84 -8.18
CA ASP A 45 -7.60 -19.58 -6.85
C ASP A 45 -7.88 -18.08 -6.73
N PHE A 46 -9.10 -17.69 -7.09
CA PHE A 46 -9.59 -16.32 -6.95
C PHE A 46 -9.90 -15.94 -5.50
N GLY A 47 -9.93 -16.89 -4.56
CA GLY A 47 -10.14 -16.62 -3.14
C GLY A 47 -9.03 -15.75 -2.56
N ALA A 48 -7.78 -16.02 -2.98
CA ALA A 48 -6.64 -15.17 -2.64
C ALA A 48 -6.83 -13.73 -3.17
N ALA A 49 -7.30 -13.55 -4.40
CA ALA A 49 -7.55 -12.22 -4.95
C ALA A 49 -8.66 -11.49 -4.17
N LEU A 50 -9.79 -12.16 -3.88
CA LEU A 50 -10.93 -11.56 -3.19
C LEU A 50 -10.59 -11.07 -1.77
N VAL A 51 -9.75 -11.80 -1.05
CA VAL A 51 -9.39 -11.48 0.34
C VAL A 51 -8.16 -10.58 0.41
N GLU A 52 -7.13 -10.83 -0.42
CA GLU A 52 -5.87 -10.09 -0.35
C GLU A 52 -5.97 -8.71 -1.01
N LEU A 53 -6.73 -8.53 -2.11
CA LEU A 53 -6.82 -7.24 -2.82
C LEU A 53 -7.32 -6.08 -1.95
N PRO A 54 -8.45 -6.19 -1.21
CA PRO A 54 -8.91 -5.09 -0.36
C PRO A 54 -7.88 -4.71 0.70
N LEU A 55 -7.22 -5.70 1.31
CA LEU A 55 -6.21 -5.50 2.34
C LEU A 55 -4.97 -4.81 1.75
N VAL A 56 -4.51 -5.23 0.57
CA VAL A 56 -3.36 -4.64 -0.12
C VAL A 56 -3.63 -3.18 -0.47
N VAL A 57 -4.83 -2.86 -0.96
CA VAL A 57 -5.21 -1.48 -1.31
C VAL A 57 -5.24 -0.60 -0.06
N VAL A 58 -5.90 -1.05 1.02
CA VAL A 58 -5.97 -0.29 2.28
C VAL A 58 -4.58 -0.10 2.88
N ALA A 59 -3.77 -1.16 2.94
CA ALA A 59 -2.40 -1.08 3.44
C ALA A 59 -1.57 -0.08 2.62
N GLY A 60 -1.60 -0.19 1.28
CA GLY A 60 -0.90 0.72 0.38
C GLY A 60 -1.33 2.18 0.54
N ALA A 61 -2.62 2.44 0.73
CA ALA A 61 -3.15 3.79 0.89
C ALA A 61 -2.77 4.46 2.23
N VAL A 62 -2.66 3.67 3.30
CA VAL A 62 -2.47 4.15 4.68
C VAL A 62 -0.99 4.23 5.08
N LEU A 63 -0.15 3.31 4.59
CA LEU A 63 1.27 3.22 4.96
C LEU A 63 2.06 4.53 4.79
N PRO A 64 1.93 5.29 3.68
CA PRO A 64 2.67 6.54 3.51
C PRO A 64 2.42 7.55 4.64
N GLY A 65 1.16 7.66 5.07
CA GLY A 65 0.76 8.54 6.17
C GLY A 65 1.32 8.07 7.51
N LEU A 66 1.32 6.76 7.77
CA LEU A 66 1.91 6.19 8.98
C LEU A 66 3.43 6.42 9.06
N VAL A 67 4.13 6.22 7.94
CA VAL A 67 5.59 6.43 7.86
C VAL A 67 5.92 7.90 8.14
N TRP A 68 5.20 8.83 7.51
CA TRP A 68 5.38 10.26 7.77
C TRP A 68 5.05 10.66 9.21
N GLY A 69 3.93 10.17 9.74
CA GLY A 69 3.51 10.42 11.12
C GLY A 69 4.54 9.91 12.13
N LEU A 70 5.04 8.70 11.93
CA LEU A 70 6.09 8.11 12.76
C LEU A 70 7.39 8.91 12.68
N GLY A 71 7.80 9.32 11.48
CA GLY A 71 8.99 10.15 11.27
C GLY A 71 8.87 11.49 12.00
N ALA A 72 7.75 12.19 11.84
CA ALA A 72 7.47 13.44 12.54
C ALA A 72 7.47 13.27 14.06
N TRP A 73 6.90 12.18 14.57
CA TRP A 73 6.88 11.86 15.99
C TRP A 73 8.28 11.58 16.54
N LEU A 74 9.09 10.79 15.84
CA LEU A 74 10.48 10.49 16.23
C LEU A 74 11.34 11.76 16.28
N LEU A 75 11.21 12.62 15.27
CA LEU A 75 11.91 13.91 15.22
C LEU A 75 11.46 14.84 16.36
N SER A 76 10.16 14.89 16.66
CA SER A 76 9.61 15.68 17.75
C SER A 76 10.07 15.20 19.14
N ARG A 77 10.22 13.88 19.33
CA ARG A 77 10.80 13.31 20.56
C ARG A 77 12.26 13.69 20.73
N ARG A 78 13.03 13.70 19.64
CA ARG A 78 14.46 14.04 19.65
C ARG A 78 14.71 15.52 19.97
N GLY A 79 13.79 16.40 19.59
CA GLY A 79 13.84 17.84 19.91
C GLY A 79 13.41 18.21 21.33
N ARG A 80 12.69 17.34 22.04
CA ARG A 80 12.19 17.60 23.41
C ARG A 80 13.15 17.13 24.52
N GLY A 81 14.24 16.45 24.14
CA GLY A 81 15.33 16.04 25.04
C GLY A 81 16.60 16.90 24.92
N ARG A 82 16.54 18.00 24.16
CA ARG A 82 17.53 19.09 24.14
C ARG A 82 16.88 20.33 24.75
#